data_AF-A0A966HM58-F1
#
_entry.id   AF-A0A966HM58-F1
#
_cell.length_a   1.000
_cell.length_b   1.000
_cell.length_c   1.000
_cell.angle_alpha   90.00
_cell.angle_beta   90.00
_cell.angle_gamma   90.00
#
_symmetry.space_group_name_H-M   'P 1'
#
loop_
_entity.id
_entity.type
_entity.pdbx_description
1 polymer ?
#
loop_
_entity_poly.entity_id
_entity_poly.type
_entity_poly.pdbx_seq_one_letter_code
_entity_poly.pdbx_strand_id
1 'polypeptide(L)'
;MSFIDTSENKQDSTSNSTKKGRRGKYLLIGSIILLVITLIIFKDQLNPLLGKKSLNNEVSAETVSQAPEVPETKKKLIEIESGNTFSLLLQEKSDLGSAVIQAIYDSAFAVYDLAQIKAGKNIELVYGYLDNNFRELVYKINNDEELHVVKDEAGLFQSDLRPIPYETKTVTKRGVISSSLYQAALDQDIDERAVIAVADAFQWTIDFAMDPRVDDSFTFIYEERYLDGKYVMPGEVKA
;
A
#
# COMPACT_ATOMS: atom_id res chain seq x y z
N MET A 1 -55.67 -37.19 49.83
CA MET A 1 -57.14 -37.33 49.78
C MET A 1 -57.64 -36.34 48.73
N SER A 2 -58.42 -36.85 47.81
CA SER A 2 -58.88 -36.25 46.55
C SER A 2 -60.09 -35.33 46.69
N PHE A 3 -60.29 -34.52 45.63
CA PHE A 3 -61.56 -34.15 44.97
C PHE A 3 -62.15 -32.72 45.08
N ILE A 4 -62.32 -32.16 43.86
CA ILE A 4 -63.44 -31.38 43.28
C ILE A 4 -63.49 -29.89 43.64
N ASP A 5 -63.08 -28.98 42.74
CA ASP A 5 -63.74 -28.45 41.52
C ASP A 5 -64.76 -27.35 41.84
N THR A 6 -64.67 -26.21 41.14
CA THR A 6 -65.77 -25.57 40.38
C THR A 6 -65.39 -24.15 39.90
N SER A 7 -65.51 -23.97 38.58
CA SER A 7 -65.86 -22.77 37.79
C SER A 7 -64.90 -21.56 37.76
N GLU A 8 -64.28 -21.22 36.63
CA GLU A 8 -64.84 -20.58 35.41
C GLU A 8 -64.81 -19.03 35.52
N ASN A 9 -63.88 -18.37 34.81
CA ASN A 9 -64.27 -17.29 33.92
C ASN A 9 -63.19 -17.01 32.86
N LYS A 10 -63.70 -16.79 31.66
CA LYS A 10 -63.08 -16.62 30.35
C LYS A 10 -62.88 -15.13 30.09
N GLN A 11 -61.72 -14.73 29.56
CA GLN A 11 -61.67 -13.72 28.52
C GLN A 11 -60.33 -13.75 27.75
N ASP A 12 -60.47 -14.20 26.50
CA ASP A 12 -59.55 -13.94 25.40
C ASP A 12 -59.32 -12.44 25.20
N SER A 13 -58.07 -12.05 24.99
CA SER A 13 -57.75 -10.94 24.09
C SER A 13 -56.42 -11.20 23.39
N THR A 14 -56.53 -11.81 22.22
CA THR A 14 -55.52 -11.81 21.16
C THR A 14 -55.21 -10.37 20.72
N SER A 15 -53.96 -9.95 20.78
CA SER A 15 -53.45 -8.80 20.01
C SER A 15 -52.46 -9.29 18.98
N ASN A 16 -52.92 -9.24 17.73
CA ASN A 16 -52.23 -9.63 16.52
C ASN A 16 -51.81 -8.32 15.82
N SER A 17 -50.52 -8.00 15.75
CA SER A 17 -50.01 -6.87 14.96
C SER A 17 -49.18 -7.37 13.76
N THR A 18 -49.91 -7.54 12.67
CA THR A 18 -49.55 -7.26 11.27
C THR A 18 -48.06 -7.12 10.91
N LYS A 19 -47.53 -8.17 10.28
CA LYS A 19 -46.28 -8.18 9.50
C LYS A 19 -46.51 -7.45 8.15
N LYS A 20 -46.07 -6.19 8.05
CA LYS A 20 -46.14 -5.39 6.81
C LYS A 20 -45.07 -5.86 5.82
N GLY A 21 -45.52 -6.33 4.65
CA GLY A 21 -44.69 -6.92 3.59
C GLY A 21 -43.73 -5.95 2.90
N ARG A 22 -42.44 -6.30 2.88
CA ARG A 22 -41.42 -5.76 1.98
C ARG A 22 -41.47 -6.49 0.63
N ARG A 23 -42.34 -6.07 -0.29
CA ARG A 23 -42.35 -6.59 -1.68
C ARG A 23 -42.44 -5.53 -2.79
N GLY A 24 -42.30 -4.25 -2.45
CA GLY A 24 -42.46 -3.14 -3.40
C GLY A 24 -41.20 -2.51 -4.01
N LYS A 25 -39.98 -2.99 -3.69
CA LYS A 25 -38.74 -2.34 -4.18
C LYS A 25 -38.04 -3.04 -5.36
N TYR A 26 -38.41 -4.30 -5.65
CA TYR A 26 -37.76 -5.08 -6.72
C TYR A 26 -38.46 -4.99 -8.09
N LEU A 27 -39.67 -4.42 -8.16
CA LEU A 27 -40.41 -4.28 -9.43
C LEU A 27 -39.91 -3.11 -10.30
N LEU A 28 -39.33 -2.06 -9.72
CA LEU A 28 -38.76 -0.93 -10.47
C LEU A 28 -37.34 -1.19 -11.01
N ILE A 29 -36.53 -1.95 -10.28
CA ILE A 29 -35.14 -2.28 -10.67
C ILE A 29 -35.13 -3.27 -11.85
N GLY A 30 -36.10 -4.20 -11.89
CA GLY A 30 -36.23 -5.16 -13.01
C GLY A 30 -36.59 -4.50 -14.35
N SER A 31 -37.36 -3.40 -14.36
CA SER A 31 -37.76 -2.72 -15.60
C SER A 31 -36.63 -1.90 -16.24
N ILE A 32 -35.67 -1.40 -15.45
CA ILE A 32 -34.53 -0.62 -15.94
C ILE A 32 -33.48 -1.55 -16.56
N ILE A 33 -33.25 -2.72 -15.94
CA ILE A 33 -32.31 -3.72 -16.46
C ILE A 33 -32.78 -4.27 -17.83
N LEU A 34 -34.09 -4.46 -18.01
CA LEU A 34 -34.66 -4.93 -19.27
C LEU A 34 -34.53 -3.89 -20.41
N LEU A 35 -34.67 -2.60 -20.10
CA LEU A 35 -34.47 -1.50 -21.06
C LEU A 35 -33.00 -1.35 -21.49
N VAL A 36 -32.05 -1.52 -20.56
CA VAL A 36 -30.61 -1.46 -20.85
C VAL A 36 -30.16 -2.65 -21.71
N ILE A 37 -30.68 -3.85 -21.45
CA ILE A 37 -30.36 -5.04 -22.25
C ILE A 37 -30.92 -4.91 -23.69
N THR A 38 -32.13 -4.35 -23.86
CA THR A 38 -32.66 -4.10 -25.22
C THR A 38 -31.86 -3.06 -26.01
N LEU A 39 -31.29 -2.05 -25.35
CA LEU A 39 -30.45 -1.02 -25.99
C LEU A 39 -29.09 -1.57 -26.45
N ILE A 40 -28.50 -2.50 -25.68
CA ILE A 40 -27.23 -3.15 -26.03
C ILE A 40 -27.43 -4.07 -27.25
N ILE A 41 -28.48 -4.87 -27.29
CA ILE A 41 -28.77 -5.76 -28.43
C ILE A 41 -29.14 -4.97 -29.70
N PHE A 42 -29.77 -3.80 -29.57
CA PHE A 42 -30.15 -2.97 -30.72
C PHE A 42 -28.97 -2.21 -31.37
N LYS A 43 -27.90 -1.92 -30.60
CA LYS A 43 -26.70 -1.24 -31.13
C LYS A 43 -25.84 -2.16 -32.01
N ASP A 44 -25.81 -3.45 -31.71
CA ASP A 44 -25.09 -4.46 -32.50
C ASP A 44 -25.74 -4.77 -33.86
N GLN A 45 -27.05 -4.54 -34.01
CA GLN A 45 -27.80 -4.79 -35.26
C GLN A 45 -27.67 -3.67 -36.31
N LEU A 46 -27.08 -2.51 -35.97
CA LEU A 46 -27.00 -1.34 -36.88
C LEU A 46 -25.63 -1.12 -37.53
N ASN A 47 -24.62 -1.96 -37.29
CA ASN A 47 -23.31 -1.85 -37.94
C ASN A 47 -22.86 -3.11 -38.68
N PRO A 48 -23.40 -3.37 -39.89
CA PRO A 48 -22.65 -4.20 -40.82
C PRO A 48 -22.67 -3.62 -42.24
N LEU A 49 -22.31 -2.36 -42.48
CA LEU A 49 -22.03 -1.89 -43.85
C LEU A 49 -21.01 -0.74 -43.85
N LEU A 50 -19.72 -1.09 -43.89
CA LEU A 50 -18.68 -0.40 -44.67
C LEU A 50 -17.40 -1.24 -44.55
N GLY A 51 -17.30 -2.21 -45.45
CA GLY A 51 -16.15 -3.08 -45.60
C GLY A 51 -14.91 -2.34 -46.10
N LYS A 52 -13.76 -2.90 -45.67
CA LYS A 52 -12.42 -2.86 -46.29
C LYS A 52 -12.22 -1.94 -47.50
N LYS A 53 -11.37 -0.93 -47.34
CA LYS A 53 -10.34 -0.58 -48.32
C LYS A 53 -9.11 0.00 -47.62
N SER A 54 -8.00 -0.73 -47.70
CA SER A 54 -6.66 -0.26 -47.35
C SER A 54 -6.09 0.55 -48.53
N LEU A 55 -5.49 1.71 -48.26
CA LEU A 55 -4.19 2.18 -48.79
C LEU A 55 -3.96 3.67 -48.43
N ASN A 56 -2.90 3.88 -47.64
CA ASN A 56 -1.89 4.96 -47.69
C ASN A 56 -2.14 6.34 -47.07
N ASN A 57 -1.23 6.63 -46.12
CA ASN A 57 -0.62 7.91 -45.75
C ASN A 57 -1.52 9.16 -45.67
N GLU A 58 -1.91 9.48 -44.45
CA GLU A 58 -1.88 10.85 -43.95
C GLU A 58 -1.43 10.84 -42.50
N VAL A 59 -0.28 11.49 -42.27
CA VAL A 59 0.15 11.92 -40.93
C VAL A 59 -0.81 13.03 -40.53
N SER A 60 -1.68 12.77 -39.55
CA SER A 60 -2.32 13.82 -38.77
C SER A 60 -2.63 13.30 -37.38
N ALA A 61 -2.15 14.05 -36.41
CA ALA A 61 -2.15 13.79 -34.99
C ALA A 61 -3.54 13.46 -34.42
N GLU A 62 -3.69 12.26 -33.88
CA GLU A 62 -4.58 12.04 -32.73
C GLU A 62 -3.70 12.06 -31.47
N THR A 63 -3.36 13.29 -31.06
CA THR A 63 -3.03 13.54 -29.66
C THR A 63 -4.32 13.31 -28.87
N VAL A 64 -4.44 12.13 -28.26
CA VAL A 64 -5.44 11.88 -27.21
C VAL A 64 -5.14 12.86 -26.08
N SER A 65 -5.84 14.00 -26.07
CA SER A 65 -5.83 14.94 -24.96
C SER A 65 -6.60 14.29 -23.81
N GLN A 66 -5.89 13.50 -23.00
CA GLN A 66 -6.32 13.25 -21.63
C GLN A 66 -6.22 14.60 -20.92
N ALA A 67 -7.36 15.17 -20.53
CA ALA A 67 -7.36 16.23 -19.53
C ALA A 67 -6.62 15.69 -18.30
N PRO A 68 -5.71 16.46 -17.67
CA PRO A 68 -4.95 15.96 -16.53
C PRO A 68 -5.93 15.52 -15.44
N GLU A 69 -5.92 14.23 -15.12
CA GLU A 69 -6.66 13.68 -13.98
C GLU A 69 -6.10 14.37 -12.73
N VAL A 70 -6.96 15.11 -12.03
CA VAL A 70 -6.55 15.79 -10.79
C VAL A 70 -6.15 14.69 -9.80
N PRO A 71 -4.94 14.73 -9.21
CA PRO A 71 -4.51 13.70 -8.29
C PRO A 71 -5.46 13.64 -7.10
N GLU A 72 -5.78 12.44 -6.62
CA GLU A 72 -6.73 12.27 -5.50
C GLU A 72 -6.16 12.76 -4.17
N THR A 73 -4.84 12.71 -4.02
CA THR A 73 -4.13 13.04 -2.78
C THR A 73 -2.95 13.98 -3.02
N LYS A 74 -2.54 14.66 -1.95
CA LYS A 74 -1.29 15.42 -1.87
C LYS A 74 -0.52 14.98 -0.63
N LYS A 75 0.81 15.01 -0.73
CA LYS A 75 1.73 14.56 0.32
C LYS A 75 2.51 15.75 0.89
N LYS A 76 2.77 15.71 2.20
CA LYS A 76 3.64 16.65 2.91
C LYS A 76 4.66 15.85 3.73
N LEU A 77 5.94 16.06 3.42
CA LEU A 77 7.05 15.45 4.15
C LEU A 77 7.49 16.37 5.29
N ILE A 78 7.65 15.80 6.48
CA ILE A 78 8.14 16.47 7.69
C ILE A 78 9.39 15.72 8.16
N GLU A 79 10.53 16.40 8.15
CA GLU A 79 11.77 15.87 8.69
C GLU A 79 11.74 15.87 10.22
N ILE A 80 12.21 14.77 10.82
CA ILE A 80 12.33 14.64 12.27
C ILE A 80 13.66 15.25 12.71
N GLU A 81 13.58 16.43 13.30
CA GLU A 81 14.72 17.12 13.89
C GLU A 81 15.12 16.48 15.24
N SER A 82 16.41 16.56 15.58
CA SER A 82 16.92 16.01 16.84
C SER A 82 16.31 16.73 18.05
N GLY A 83 15.87 15.97 19.04
CA GLY A 83 15.32 16.50 20.30
C GLY A 83 13.85 16.91 20.24
N ASN A 84 13.15 16.74 19.11
CA ASN A 84 11.70 16.92 19.04
C ASN A 84 10.96 15.61 19.35
N THR A 85 9.86 15.72 20.09
CA THR A 85 8.91 14.61 20.24
C THR A 85 7.96 14.58 19.05
N PHE A 86 7.36 13.42 18.77
CA PHE A 86 6.36 13.25 17.72
C PHE A 86 5.26 14.33 17.77
N SER A 87 4.65 14.52 18.94
CA SER A 87 3.52 15.44 19.10
C SER A 87 3.92 16.89 18.91
N LEU A 88 5.08 17.31 19.42
CA LEU A 88 5.59 18.67 19.24
C LEU A 88 5.93 18.94 17.77
N LEU A 89 6.62 18.00 17.13
CA LEU A 89 6.99 18.10 15.72
C LEU A 89 5.75 18.30 14.83
N LEU A 90 4.73 17.47 15.00
CA LEU A 90 3.51 17.62 14.20
C LEU A 90 2.74 18.88 14.54
N GLN A 91 2.71 19.31 15.81
CA GLN A 91 2.04 20.54 16.20
C GLN A 91 2.69 21.78 15.57
N GLU A 92 4.01 21.81 15.42
CA GLU A 92 4.73 22.95 14.84
C GLU A 92 4.78 22.91 13.31
N LYS A 93 4.93 21.72 12.72
CA LYS A 93 5.23 21.56 11.29
C LYS A 93 4.03 21.11 10.47
N SER A 94 2.91 20.70 11.07
CA SER A 94 1.68 20.30 10.38
C SER A 94 0.51 21.25 10.65
N ASP A 95 -0.59 21.06 9.92
CA ASP A 95 -1.89 21.72 10.14
C ASP A 95 -2.84 20.87 11.01
N LEU A 96 -2.35 19.79 11.61
CA LEU A 96 -3.15 18.87 12.41
C LEU A 96 -3.42 19.45 13.81
N GLY A 97 -4.69 19.41 14.23
CA GLY A 97 -5.07 19.77 15.59
C GLY A 97 -4.63 18.71 16.61
N SER A 98 -4.43 19.12 17.87
CA SER A 98 -3.93 18.25 18.95
C SER A 98 -4.74 16.96 19.14
N ALA A 99 -6.06 17.01 18.95
CA ALA A 99 -6.92 15.82 19.04
C ALA A 99 -6.62 14.79 17.95
N VAL A 100 -6.28 15.24 16.73
CA VAL A 100 -5.89 14.36 15.62
C VAL A 100 -4.52 13.76 15.88
N ILE A 101 -3.56 14.56 16.33
CA ILE A 101 -2.21 14.09 16.68
C ILE A 101 -2.29 13.02 17.78
N GLN A 102 -3.11 13.24 18.81
CA GLN A 102 -3.31 12.25 19.87
C GLN A 102 -3.97 10.97 19.35
N ALA A 103 -5.00 11.07 18.51
CA ALA A 103 -5.65 9.90 17.92
C ALA A 103 -4.69 9.07 17.03
N ILE A 104 -3.79 9.74 16.30
CA ILE A 104 -2.71 9.07 15.56
C ILE A 104 -1.78 8.34 16.53
N TYR A 105 -1.34 9.01 17.60
CA TYR A 105 -0.47 8.39 18.60
C TYR A 105 -1.10 7.15 19.24
N ASP A 106 -2.35 7.28 19.70
CA ASP A 106 -3.08 6.22 20.39
C ASP A 106 -3.34 5.01 19.48
N SER A 107 -3.72 5.25 18.22
CA SER A 107 -3.94 4.18 17.26
C SER A 107 -2.65 3.48 16.86
N ALA A 108 -1.55 4.22 16.66
CA ALA A 108 -0.26 3.66 16.30
C ALA A 108 0.35 2.80 17.43
N PHE A 109 0.11 3.17 18.70
CA PHE A 109 0.78 2.55 19.86
C PHE A 109 0.67 1.02 19.90
N ALA A 110 -0.42 0.45 19.38
CA ALA A 110 -0.62 -1.00 19.31
C ALA A 110 0.37 -1.73 18.37
N VAL A 111 0.91 -1.04 17.35
CA VAL A 111 1.79 -1.62 16.32
C VAL A 111 3.19 -0.99 16.31
N TYR A 112 3.31 0.28 16.69
CA TYR A 112 4.58 1.00 16.76
C TYR A 112 4.48 2.21 17.71
N ASP A 113 5.40 2.32 18.66
CA ASP A 113 5.48 3.48 19.55
C ASP A 113 6.13 4.66 18.83
N LEU A 114 5.33 5.69 18.51
CA LEU A 114 5.79 6.92 17.87
C LEU A 114 6.73 7.77 18.74
N ALA A 115 6.94 7.43 20.03
CA ALA A 115 8.03 8.01 20.80
C ALA A 115 9.42 7.51 20.34
N GLN A 116 9.48 6.41 19.60
CA GLN A 116 10.72 5.79 19.07
C GLN A 116 11.11 6.31 17.68
N ILE A 117 10.44 7.37 17.18
CA ILE A 117 10.82 7.95 15.89
C ILE A 117 12.27 8.47 15.94
N LYS A 118 13.00 8.23 14.85
CA LYS A 118 14.42 8.56 14.75
C LYS A 118 14.64 9.88 13.99
N ALA A 119 15.50 10.72 14.54
CA ALA A 119 15.96 11.94 13.88
C ALA A 119 16.61 11.65 12.52
N GLY A 120 16.48 12.58 11.57
CA GLY A 120 16.95 12.44 10.19
C GLY A 120 16.06 11.57 9.29
N LYS A 121 14.96 11.02 9.82
CA LYS A 121 13.90 10.38 9.03
C LYS A 121 12.77 11.36 8.75
N ASN A 122 11.87 10.97 7.85
CA ASN A 122 10.70 11.76 7.49
C ASN A 122 9.41 11.08 7.94
N ILE A 123 8.43 11.89 8.32
CA ILE A 123 7.02 11.53 8.43
C ILE A 123 6.32 12.08 7.18
N GLU A 124 5.61 11.23 6.46
CA GLU A 124 4.77 11.64 5.35
C GLU A 124 3.32 11.78 5.82
N LEU A 125 2.72 12.95 5.59
CA LEU A 125 1.30 13.20 5.81
C LEU A 125 0.59 13.26 4.46
N VAL A 126 -0.44 12.45 4.30
CA VAL A 126 -1.28 12.37 3.10
C VAL A 126 -2.60 13.08 3.37
N TYR A 127 -2.99 13.95 2.44
CA TYR A 127 -4.23 14.71 2.48
C TYR A 127 -5.02 14.50 1.20
N GLY A 128 -6.34 14.65 1.27
CA GLY A 128 -7.15 14.81 0.07
C GLY A 128 -6.72 16.05 -0.71
N TYR A 129 -6.60 15.93 -2.03
CA TYR A 129 -6.09 17.01 -2.87
C TYR A 129 -7.03 18.23 -2.89
N LEU A 130 -8.33 17.98 -2.93
CA LEU A 130 -9.36 19.02 -3.06
C LEU A 130 -9.85 19.57 -1.72
N ASP A 131 -10.00 18.71 -0.70
CA ASP A 131 -10.60 19.07 0.58
C ASP A 131 -9.59 19.37 1.69
N ASN A 132 -8.29 19.09 1.44
CA ASN A 132 -7.20 19.20 2.41
C ASN A 132 -7.43 18.42 3.71
N ASN A 133 -8.32 17.43 3.71
CA ASN A 133 -8.55 16.63 4.90
C ASN A 133 -7.42 15.60 5.03
N PHE A 134 -6.90 15.45 6.24
CA PHE A 134 -5.94 14.40 6.58
C PHE A 134 -6.52 13.01 6.28
N ARG A 135 -5.72 12.15 5.67
CA ARG A 135 -6.07 10.78 5.28
C ARG A 135 -5.15 9.75 5.92
N GLU A 136 -3.85 9.97 5.88
CA GLU A 136 -2.90 8.96 6.30
C GLU A 136 -1.60 9.59 6.80
N LEU A 137 -0.99 8.98 7.81
CA LEU A 137 0.40 9.19 8.18
C LEU A 137 1.18 7.94 7.78
N VAL A 138 2.32 8.14 7.11
CA VAL A 138 3.26 7.08 6.78
C VAL A 138 4.61 7.39 7.43
N TYR A 139 5.19 6.40 8.09
CA TYR A 139 6.50 6.51 8.71
C TYR A 139 7.36 5.27 8.43
N LYS A 140 8.49 5.48 7.74
CA LYS A 140 9.45 4.42 7.42
C LYS A 140 10.28 4.01 8.63
N ILE A 141 9.88 2.91 9.27
CA ILE A 141 10.49 2.37 10.49
C ILE A 141 11.91 1.88 10.23
N ASN A 142 12.10 1.14 9.14
CA ASN A 142 13.37 0.57 8.73
C ASN A 142 13.42 0.44 7.19
N ASN A 143 14.25 -0.45 6.66
CA ASN A 143 14.39 -0.62 5.21
C ASN A 143 13.34 -1.55 4.62
N ASP A 144 12.52 -2.22 5.41
CA ASP A 144 11.57 -3.25 4.98
C ASP A 144 10.12 -2.92 5.36
N GLU A 145 9.91 -2.11 6.41
CA GLU A 145 8.61 -1.83 7.00
C GLU A 145 8.33 -0.33 7.16
N GLU A 146 7.08 0.02 6.91
CA GLU A 146 6.48 1.34 7.10
C GLU A 146 5.25 1.23 8.03
N LEU A 147 5.14 2.15 8.98
CA LEU A 147 3.92 2.37 9.76
C LEU A 147 2.94 3.17 8.91
N HIS A 148 1.71 2.70 8.84
CA HIS A 148 0.58 3.42 8.27
C HIS A 148 -0.45 3.70 9.36
N VAL A 149 -0.92 4.94 9.44
CA VAL A 149 -2.05 5.33 10.29
C VAL A 149 -3.08 6.01 9.41
N VAL A 150 -4.15 5.29 9.08
CA VAL A 150 -5.20 5.71 8.15
C VAL A 150 -6.41 6.21 8.92
N LYS A 151 -6.95 7.36 8.49
CA LYS A 151 -8.24 7.87 8.93
C LYS A 151 -9.31 7.45 7.92
N ASP A 152 -10.26 6.64 8.36
CA ASP A 152 -11.37 6.18 7.51
C ASP A 152 -12.45 7.27 7.31
N GLU A 153 -13.44 6.97 6.47
CA GLU A 153 -14.54 7.89 6.17
C GLU A 153 -15.44 8.18 7.39
N ALA A 154 -15.47 7.28 8.38
CA ALA A 154 -16.18 7.49 9.65
C ALA A 154 -15.38 8.36 10.64
N GLY A 155 -14.13 8.68 10.31
CA GLY A 155 -13.22 9.48 11.12
C GLY A 155 -12.48 8.68 12.19
N LEU A 156 -12.53 7.35 12.14
CA LEU A 156 -11.76 6.46 13.02
C LEU A 156 -10.35 6.27 12.46
N PHE A 157 -9.40 6.05 13.36
CA PHE A 157 -8.00 5.82 13.02
C PHE A 157 -7.68 4.33 13.16
N GLN A 158 -7.03 3.78 12.14
CA GLN A 158 -6.55 2.41 12.10
C GLN A 158 -5.08 2.41 11.74
N SER A 159 -4.32 1.52 12.37
CA SER A 159 -2.88 1.44 12.17
C SER A 159 -2.46 0.02 11.79
N ASP A 160 -1.47 -0.06 10.92
CA ASP A 160 -0.85 -1.32 10.52
C ASP A 160 0.59 -1.09 10.05
N LEU A 161 1.40 -2.15 10.12
CA LEU A 161 2.72 -2.16 9.51
C LEU A 161 2.60 -2.79 8.14
N ARG A 162 3.12 -2.10 7.12
CA ARG A 162 3.14 -2.59 5.74
C ARG A 162 4.57 -2.81 5.29
N PRO A 163 4.85 -3.88 4.54
CA PRO A 163 6.12 -4.01 3.86
C PRO A 163 6.25 -2.90 2.81
N ILE A 164 7.46 -2.37 2.67
CA ILE A 164 7.76 -1.40 1.62
C ILE A 164 7.69 -2.13 0.27
N PRO A 165 6.87 -1.66 -0.69
CA PRO A 165 6.60 -2.39 -1.92
C PRO A 165 7.72 -2.20 -2.95
N TYR A 166 8.93 -2.69 -2.62
CA TYR A 166 10.05 -2.66 -3.55
C TYR A 166 9.78 -3.51 -4.78
N GLU A 167 10.16 -2.98 -5.94
CA GLU A 167 10.42 -3.81 -7.12
C GLU A 167 11.79 -4.47 -6.95
N THR A 168 11.84 -5.81 -6.92
CA THR A 168 13.10 -6.55 -6.81
C THR A 168 13.55 -7.09 -8.16
N LYS A 169 14.87 -7.08 -8.39
CA LYS A 169 15.51 -7.71 -9.54
C LYS A 169 16.69 -8.55 -9.07
N THR A 170 16.71 -9.83 -9.38
CA THR A 170 17.89 -10.67 -9.12
C THR A 170 18.99 -10.30 -10.11
N VAL A 171 20.17 -10.00 -9.59
CA VAL A 171 21.36 -9.71 -10.38
C VAL A 171 22.45 -10.72 -10.09
N THR A 172 23.35 -10.90 -11.07
CA THR A 172 24.54 -11.76 -10.94
C THR A 172 25.75 -10.94 -11.30
N LYS A 173 26.67 -10.79 -10.35
CA LYS A 173 27.92 -10.04 -10.50
C LYS A 173 29.08 -11.01 -10.35
N ARG A 174 30.12 -10.84 -11.17
CA ARG A 174 31.28 -11.74 -11.22
C ARG A 174 32.54 -10.92 -11.26
N GLY A 175 33.61 -11.46 -10.71
CA GLY A 175 34.92 -10.83 -10.78
C GLY A 175 36.03 -11.81 -10.46
N VAL A 176 37.25 -11.30 -10.56
CA VAL A 176 38.48 -11.98 -10.15
C VAL A 176 39.11 -11.16 -9.05
N ILE A 177 39.56 -11.82 -7.99
CA ILE A 177 40.18 -11.16 -6.84
C ILE A 177 41.56 -10.67 -7.25
N SER A 178 41.70 -9.35 -7.39
CA SER A 178 42.98 -8.69 -7.70
C SER A 178 43.81 -8.38 -6.46
N SER A 179 43.15 -8.17 -5.31
CA SER A 179 43.78 -7.78 -4.04
C SER A 179 43.05 -8.36 -2.84
N SER A 180 41.77 -8.04 -2.67
CA SER A 180 40.86 -8.63 -1.69
C SER A 180 39.48 -8.85 -2.32
N LEU A 181 38.70 -9.80 -1.80
CA LEU A 181 37.34 -10.03 -2.28
C LEU A 181 36.49 -8.75 -2.19
N TYR A 182 36.63 -8.04 -1.08
CA TYR A 182 35.94 -6.78 -0.84
C TYR A 182 36.26 -5.74 -1.91
N GLN A 183 37.55 -5.47 -2.16
CA GLN A 183 37.95 -4.48 -3.16
C GLN A 183 37.56 -4.92 -4.58
N ALA A 184 37.78 -6.19 -4.90
CA ALA A 184 37.42 -6.73 -6.20
C ALA A 184 35.91 -6.68 -6.47
N ALA A 185 35.07 -6.82 -5.43
CA ALA A 185 33.62 -6.63 -5.54
C ALA A 185 33.25 -5.17 -5.83
N LEU A 186 33.84 -4.21 -5.12
CA LEU A 186 33.62 -2.78 -5.37
C LEU A 186 34.05 -2.39 -6.79
N ASP A 187 35.17 -2.93 -7.27
CA ASP A 187 35.67 -2.70 -8.64
C ASP A 187 34.73 -3.25 -9.73
N GLN A 188 33.73 -4.08 -9.38
CA GLN A 188 32.68 -4.58 -10.27
C GLN A 188 31.35 -3.81 -10.15
N ASP A 189 31.40 -2.61 -9.60
CA ASP A 189 30.23 -1.76 -9.31
C ASP A 189 29.17 -2.54 -8.50
N ILE A 190 29.63 -3.28 -7.48
CA ILE A 190 28.76 -3.91 -6.49
C ILE A 190 28.63 -2.93 -5.34
N ASP A 191 27.39 -2.63 -4.94
CA ASP A 191 27.10 -1.80 -3.77
C ASP A 191 27.78 -2.38 -2.54
N GLU A 192 28.53 -1.56 -1.80
CA GLU A 192 29.22 -1.95 -0.57
C GLU A 192 28.28 -2.68 0.41
N ARG A 193 27.02 -2.26 0.50
CA ARG A 193 26.01 -2.90 1.36
C ARG A 193 25.72 -4.34 0.93
N ALA A 194 25.82 -4.66 -0.37
CA ALA A 194 25.64 -6.01 -0.88
C ALA A 194 26.84 -6.89 -0.52
N VAL A 195 28.06 -6.33 -0.61
CA VAL A 195 29.29 -7.03 -0.23
C VAL A 195 29.26 -7.40 1.25
N ILE A 196 28.84 -6.45 2.11
CA ILE A 196 28.65 -6.69 3.55
C ILE A 196 27.56 -7.74 3.78
N ALA A 197 26.41 -7.64 3.10
CA ALA A 197 25.33 -8.61 3.24
C ALA A 197 25.75 -10.03 2.83
N VAL A 198 26.59 -10.18 1.80
CA VAL A 198 27.16 -11.47 1.40
C VAL A 198 28.09 -12.00 2.50
N ALA A 199 28.97 -11.15 3.03
CA ALA A 199 29.86 -11.54 4.12
C ALA A 199 29.07 -12.02 5.35
N ASP A 200 28.01 -11.30 5.72
CA ASP A 200 27.14 -11.67 6.85
C ASP A 200 26.35 -12.95 6.58
N ALA A 201 25.87 -13.17 5.35
CA ALA A 201 25.11 -14.38 5.00
C ALA A 201 25.98 -15.65 5.01
N PHE A 202 27.25 -15.53 4.60
CA PHE A 202 28.14 -16.67 4.41
C PHE A 202 29.27 -16.80 5.43
N GLN A 203 29.34 -15.94 6.46
CA GLN A 203 30.40 -15.98 7.49
C GLN A 203 30.55 -17.34 8.20
N TRP A 204 29.49 -18.15 8.24
CA TRP A 204 29.51 -19.47 8.87
C TRP A 204 30.07 -20.56 7.95
N THR A 205 30.14 -20.28 6.65
CA THR A 205 30.55 -21.24 5.61
C THR A 205 31.92 -20.92 5.04
N ILE A 206 32.28 -19.64 4.95
CA ILE A 206 33.52 -19.16 4.33
C ILE A 206 34.26 -18.28 5.35
N ASP A 207 35.54 -18.56 5.57
CA ASP A 207 36.44 -17.66 6.30
C ASP A 207 36.95 -16.60 5.32
N PHE A 208 36.22 -15.48 5.21
CA PHE A 208 36.56 -14.40 4.28
C PHE A 208 37.93 -13.74 4.54
N ALA A 209 38.59 -13.99 5.68
CA ALA A 209 39.93 -13.50 5.95
C ALA A 209 41.04 -14.43 5.43
N MET A 210 40.75 -15.73 5.25
CA MET A 210 41.74 -16.76 4.91
C MET A 210 41.49 -17.46 3.57
N ASP A 211 40.22 -17.63 3.21
CA ASP A 211 39.82 -18.42 2.05
C ASP A 211 40.01 -17.67 0.72
N PRO A 212 39.56 -16.40 0.55
CA PRO A 212 39.68 -15.72 -0.73
C PRO A 212 41.12 -15.34 -1.05
N ARG A 213 41.62 -15.76 -2.21
CA ARG A 213 42.99 -15.48 -2.67
C ARG A 213 43.01 -14.68 -3.96
N VAL A 214 44.12 -14.02 -4.20
CA VAL A 214 44.40 -13.39 -5.50
C VAL A 214 44.27 -14.44 -6.60
N ASP A 215 43.68 -14.03 -7.72
CA ASP A 215 43.33 -14.85 -8.88
C ASP A 215 42.14 -15.82 -8.70
N ASP A 216 41.53 -15.90 -7.51
CA ASP A 216 40.24 -16.60 -7.36
C ASP A 216 39.11 -15.83 -8.07
N SER A 217 38.17 -16.56 -8.67
CA SER A 217 36.94 -15.99 -9.21
C SER A 217 35.82 -16.03 -8.18
N PHE A 218 35.02 -14.97 -8.13
CA PHE A 218 33.78 -14.95 -7.34
C PHE A 218 32.55 -14.70 -8.22
N THR A 219 31.40 -15.14 -7.75
CA THR A 219 30.09 -14.82 -8.31
C THR A 219 29.15 -14.51 -7.16
N PHE A 220 28.55 -13.32 -7.15
CA PHE A 220 27.50 -12.94 -6.21
C PHE A 220 26.16 -12.90 -6.93
N ILE A 221 25.14 -13.49 -6.32
CA ILE A 221 23.76 -13.46 -6.76
C ILE A 221 22.94 -12.85 -5.63
N TYR A 222 22.36 -11.69 -5.87
CA TYR A 222 21.58 -10.97 -4.87
C TYR A 222 20.45 -10.18 -5.55
N GLU A 223 19.52 -9.67 -4.77
CA GLU A 223 18.46 -8.80 -5.26
C GLU A 223 18.87 -7.33 -5.21
N GLU A 224 18.46 -6.56 -6.20
CA GLU A 224 18.45 -5.09 -6.12
C GLU A 224 17.01 -4.63 -5.90
N ARG A 225 16.80 -3.70 -4.95
CA ARG A 225 15.50 -3.15 -4.60
C ARG A 225 15.34 -1.76 -5.20
N TYR A 226 14.19 -1.54 -5.85
CA TYR A 226 13.84 -0.32 -6.54
C TYR A 226 12.51 0.27 -6.03
N LEU A 227 12.41 1.59 -6.04
CA LEU A 227 11.16 2.35 -5.86
C LEU A 227 11.05 3.35 -7.01
N ASP A 228 9.90 3.40 -7.67
CA ASP A 228 9.64 4.27 -8.83
C ASP A 228 10.74 4.15 -9.92
N GLY A 229 11.19 2.92 -10.18
CA GLY A 229 12.26 2.62 -11.13
C GLY A 229 13.67 3.06 -10.72
N LYS A 230 13.87 3.64 -9.53
CA LYS A 230 15.18 4.06 -9.01
C LYS A 230 15.74 3.04 -8.04
N TYR A 231 17.02 2.70 -8.22
CA TYR A 231 17.73 1.83 -7.28
C TYR A 231 17.79 2.47 -5.90
N VAL A 232 17.46 1.68 -4.86
CA VAL A 232 17.46 2.12 -3.47
C VAL A 232 18.60 1.45 -2.70
N MET A 233 18.63 0.12 -2.74
CA MET A 233 19.55 -0.69 -1.93
C MET A 233 19.58 -2.14 -2.41
N PRO A 234 20.60 -2.94 -2.01
CA PRO A 234 20.53 -4.38 -2.21
C PRO A 234 19.46 -4.99 -1.30
N GLY A 235 18.93 -6.13 -1.73
CA GLY A 235 17.97 -6.97 -1.04
C GLY A 235 18.58 -8.29 -0.62
N GLU A 236 17.82 -9.37 -0.76
CA GLU A 236 18.23 -10.69 -0.30
C GLU A 236 19.44 -11.23 -1.08
N VAL A 237 20.42 -11.76 -0.35
CA VAL A 237 21.55 -12.51 -0.92
C VAL A 237 21.10 -13.94 -1.19
N LYS A 238 21.36 -14.44 -2.40
CA LYS A 238 20.95 -15.77 -2.85
C LYS A 238 22.12 -16.75 -2.94
N ALA A 239 23.27 -16.32 -3.43
CA ALA A 239 24.48 -17.14 -3.62
C ALA A 239 25.75 -16.30 -3.73
#